data_AF-A0A853EGH5-F1
#
_entry.id   AF-A0A853EGH5-F1
#
_cell.length_a   1.000
_cell.length_b   1.000
_cell.length_c   1.000
_cell.angle_alpha   90.00
_cell.angle_beta   90.00
_cell.angle_gamma   90.00
#
_symmetry.space_group_name_H-M   'P 1'
#
loop_
_entity.id
_entity.type
_entity.pdbx_description
1 polymer ?
#
loop_
_entity_poly.entity_id
_entity_poly.type
_entity_poly.pdbx_seq_one_letter_code
_entity_poly.pdbx_strand_id
1 'polypeptide(L)'
;MTAPKTPRPAPAGQSRPCTHQRVYHEHGTYNRAQCDGCRCPSCTRAIRRRRKQYQMGLKPDVAPLVPAARVAEHLAALRAAGVTHREVAARVGKSYSAIRRYAYLRRGRVRFDSVKEIMAIPVPEAPVAPVVALGMGGGDGYVDAVGSRRRLQALAVMGWPLWAQARRMGMSTAALSDIRLGHVTTVRARTAATIAAWYRHMVSHPPMPHERSAASDARTRRVGAGWVGPMAWDQGAIDDPQARPWEETSSKNSNDVEVAAVGRGKERAA
;
A
#
# COMPACT_ATOMS: atom_id res chain seq x y z
N MET A 1 29.36 -12.30 13.11
CA MET A 1 30.60 -12.94 12.62
C MET A 1 30.39 -13.35 11.17
N THR A 2 31.03 -12.65 10.23
CA THR A 2 30.84 -12.86 8.79
C THR A 2 31.87 -13.88 8.31
N ALA A 3 31.43 -15.10 8.00
CA ALA A 3 32.32 -16.16 7.52
C ALA A 3 33.06 -15.72 6.23
N PRO A 4 34.35 -16.06 6.06
CA PRO A 4 35.10 -15.70 4.85
C PRO A 4 34.47 -16.33 3.59
N LYS A 5 34.48 -15.55 2.51
CA LYS A 5 33.69 -15.73 1.27
C LYS A 5 33.95 -17.01 0.45
N THR A 6 35.00 -17.77 0.70
CA THR A 6 35.24 -19.11 0.11
C THR A 6 36.33 -19.84 0.93
N PRO A 7 36.16 -21.13 1.28
CA PRO A 7 37.15 -21.91 2.01
C PRO A 7 38.36 -22.23 1.12
N ARG A 8 39.54 -22.42 1.75
CA ARG A 8 40.74 -22.93 1.06
C ARG A 8 40.39 -24.27 0.41
N PRO A 9 40.70 -24.49 -0.88
CA PRO A 9 40.34 -25.73 -1.57
C PRO A 9 40.99 -26.94 -0.90
N ALA A 10 40.30 -28.07 -0.92
CA ALA A 10 40.86 -29.36 -0.52
C ALA A 10 42.08 -29.73 -1.40
N PRO A 11 42.96 -30.62 -0.92
CA PRO A 11 43.92 -31.28 -1.78
C PRO A 11 43.24 -31.95 -2.99
N ALA A 12 43.99 -32.11 -4.08
CA ALA A 12 43.48 -32.71 -5.30
C ALA A 12 42.88 -34.11 -5.03
N GLY A 13 41.70 -34.39 -5.60
CA GLY A 13 41.01 -35.67 -5.43
C GLY A 13 40.15 -35.79 -4.17
N GLN A 14 40.33 -34.94 -3.17
CA GLN A 14 39.61 -35.06 -1.90
C GLN A 14 38.22 -34.41 -1.91
N SER A 15 37.23 -35.12 -1.37
CA SER A 15 35.89 -34.60 -1.14
C SER A 15 35.82 -33.78 0.14
N ARG A 16 34.97 -32.74 0.15
CA ARG A 16 34.59 -32.02 1.37
C ARG A 16 33.08 -32.00 1.56
N PRO A 17 32.59 -32.09 2.80
CA PRO A 17 31.17 -31.92 3.12
C PRO A 17 30.71 -30.48 2.85
N CYS A 18 29.43 -30.29 2.56
CA CYS A 18 28.81 -28.98 2.45
C CYS A 18 28.49 -28.47 3.86
N THR A 19 29.00 -27.28 4.23
CA THR A 19 28.83 -26.70 5.58
C THR A 19 27.81 -25.56 5.62
N HIS A 20 27.12 -25.30 4.51
CA HIS A 20 26.14 -24.23 4.39
C HIS A 20 24.82 -24.61 5.07
N GLN A 21 24.32 -23.75 5.97
CA GLN A 21 23.10 -24.02 6.76
C GLN A 21 21.79 -23.96 5.95
N ARG A 22 21.74 -23.21 4.85
CA ARG A 22 20.50 -22.95 4.09
C ARG A 22 20.46 -23.58 2.70
N VAL A 23 21.58 -24.12 2.23
CA VAL A 23 21.72 -24.62 0.86
C VAL A 23 22.59 -25.86 0.90
N TYR A 24 22.15 -26.93 0.24
CA TYR A 24 22.94 -28.12 0.01
C TYR A 24 23.50 -28.09 -1.41
N HIS A 25 24.82 -28.20 -1.57
CA HIS A 25 25.44 -28.27 -2.89
C HIS A 25 25.76 -29.72 -3.24
N GLU A 26 25.27 -30.26 -4.35
CA GLU A 26 25.57 -31.63 -4.77
C GLU A 26 26.97 -31.79 -5.38
N HIS A 27 27.57 -32.97 -5.24
CA HIS A 27 28.83 -33.30 -5.91
C HIS A 27 28.68 -33.26 -7.44
N GLY A 28 29.73 -32.84 -8.15
CA GLY A 28 29.67 -32.67 -9.60
C GLY A 28 29.09 -31.32 -10.07
N THR A 29 28.75 -30.42 -9.14
CA THR A 29 28.33 -29.05 -9.45
C THR A 29 29.48 -28.05 -9.31
N TYR A 30 29.38 -26.90 -9.99
CA TYR A 30 30.35 -25.81 -9.82
C TYR A 30 30.34 -25.24 -8.39
N ASN A 31 29.16 -25.12 -7.77
CA ASN A 31 29.02 -24.51 -6.44
C ASN A 31 29.69 -25.36 -5.36
N ARG A 32 29.56 -26.70 -5.41
CA ARG A 32 30.25 -27.58 -4.45
C ARG A 32 31.77 -27.44 -4.51
N ALA A 33 32.30 -27.20 -5.70
CA ALA A 33 33.73 -27.08 -5.92
C ALA A 33 34.28 -25.67 -5.58
N GLN A 34 33.49 -24.63 -5.81
CA GLN A 34 33.87 -23.23 -5.58
C GLN A 34 33.56 -22.75 -4.15
N CYS A 35 32.37 -23.05 -3.63
CA CYS A 35 31.87 -22.55 -2.35
C CYS A 35 32.27 -23.46 -1.18
N ASP A 36 32.35 -24.78 -1.37
CA ASP A 36 32.76 -25.73 -0.31
C ASP A 36 34.24 -26.17 -0.47
N GLY A 37 34.91 -25.74 -1.54
CA GLY A 37 36.31 -26.09 -1.80
C GLY A 37 36.55 -27.56 -2.12
N CYS A 38 35.53 -28.31 -2.53
CA CYS A 38 35.62 -29.74 -2.85
C CYS A 38 36.42 -29.99 -4.14
N ARG A 39 37.36 -30.95 -4.12
CA ARG A 39 38.24 -31.28 -5.27
C ARG A 39 38.15 -32.74 -5.72
N CYS A 40 37.07 -33.45 -5.36
CA CYS A 40 36.81 -34.79 -5.89
C CYS A 40 36.68 -34.77 -7.44
N PRO A 41 36.84 -35.91 -8.13
CA PRO A 41 36.88 -35.96 -9.60
C PRO A 41 35.67 -35.32 -10.29
N SER A 42 34.46 -35.52 -9.76
CA SER A 42 33.23 -34.92 -10.32
C SER A 42 33.22 -33.38 -10.19
N CYS A 43 33.53 -32.85 -9.00
CA CYS A 43 33.63 -31.41 -8.74
C CYS A 43 34.74 -30.73 -9.57
N THR A 44 35.87 -31.41 -9.73
CA THR A 44 36.99 -30.91 -10.54
C THR A 44 36.62 -30.86 -12.03
N ARG A 45 35.93 -31.88 -12.55
CA ARG A 45 35.37 -31.87 -13.92
C ARG A 45 34.39 -30.71 -14.12
N ALA A 46 33.52 -30.44 -13.15
CA ALA A 46 32.54 -29.35 -13.23
C ALA A 46 33.20 -27.96 -13.36
N ILE A 47 34.23 -27.67 -12.54
CA ILE A 47 35.00 -26.42 -12.67
C ILE A 47 35.72 -26.33 -14.01
N ARG A 48 36.37 -27.43 -14.45
CA ARG A 48 37.07 -27.45 -15.74
C ARG A 48 36.13 -27.21 -16.91
N ARG A 49 34.95 -27.85 -16.93
CA ARG A 49 33.89 -27.64 -17.92
C ARG A 49 33.47 -26.18 -17.97
N ARG A 50 33.21 -25.57 -16.80
CA ARG A 50 32.80 -24.17 -16.73
C ARG A 50 33.91 -23.21 -17.20
N ARG A 51 35.18 -23.47 -16.84
CA ARG A 51 36.33 -22.70 -17.36
C ARG A 51 36.44 -22.81 -18.88
N LYS A 52 36.27 -24.02 -19.43
CA LYS A 52 36.28 -24.25 -20.89
C LYS A 52 35.13 -23.50 -21.58
N GLN A 53 33.92 -23.50 -21.02
CA GLN A 53 32.79 -22.71 -21.55
C GLN A 53 33.12 -21.21 -21.59
N TYR A 54 33.75 -20.67 -20.54
CA TYR A 54 34.19 -19.26 -20.53
C TYR A 54 35.29 -18.98 -21.56
N GLN A 55 36.27 -19.87 -21.73
CA GLN A 55 37.34 -19.75 -22.73
C GLN A 55 36.80 -19.81 -24.16
N MET A 56 35.81 -20.67 -24.41
CA MET A 56 35.17 -20.83 -25.71
C MET A 56 34.11 -19.76 -26.00
N GLY A 57 33.98 -18.72 -25.17
CA GLY A 57 33.04 -17.62 -25.41
C GLY A 57 31.56 -17.98 -25.25
N LEU A 58 31.22 -19.20 -24.78
CA LEU A 58 29.85 -19.63 -24.44
C LEU A 58 29.36 -18.97 -23.14
N LYS A 59 29.42 -17.64 -23.08
CA LYS A 59 28.74 -16.84 -22.09
C LYS A 59 27.27 -16.77 -22.47
N PRO A 60 26.33 -16.72 -21.50
CA PRO A 60 24.95 -16.35 -21.82
C PRO A 60 24.97 -15.01 -22.58
N ASP A 61 24.27 -14.93 -23.71
CA ASP A 61 24.22 -13.74 -24.57
C ASP A 61 23.65 -12.51 -23.83
N VAL A 62 22.96 -12.76 -22.73
CA VAL A 62 22.42 -11.74 -21.84
C VAL A 62 23.48 -11.31 -20.82
N ALA A 63 23.73 -9.99 -20.75
CA ALA A 63 24.64 -9.42 -19.77
C ALA A 63 24.30 -9.94 -18.36
N PRO A 64 25.25 -10.60 -17.65
CA PRO A 64 24.93 -11.31 -16.40
C PRO A 64 24.49 -10.35 -15.29
N LEU A 65 24.76 -9.06 -15.44
CA LEU A 65 24.47 -8.01 -14.47
C LEU A 65 23.86 -6.78 -15.15
N VAL A 66 22.64 -6.42 -14.74
CA VAL A 66 21.97 -5.18 -15.15
C VAL A 66 22.04 -4.11 -14.06
N PRO A 67 22.05 -2.81 -14.42
CA PRO A 67 21.92 -1.73 -13.44
C PRO A 67 20.66 -1.88 -12.61
N ALA A 68 20.79 -1.77 -11.28
CA ALA A 68 19.64 -1.87 -10.38
C ALA A 68 18.62 -0.75 -10.61
N ALA A 69 19.10 0.45 -10.98
CA ALA A 69 18.25 1.60 -11.31
C ALA A 69 17.22 1.28 -12.40
N ARG A 70 17.63 0.60 -13.47
CA ARG A 70 16.73 0.20 -14.58
C ARG A 70 15.57 -0.68 -14.12
N VAL A 71 15.81 -1.62 -13.22
CA VAL A 71 14.76 -2.47 -12.64
C VAL A 71 13.81 -1.63 -11.78
N ALA A 72 14.38 -0.69 -11.04
CA ALA A 72 13.65 0.14 -10.10
C ALA A 72 12.78 1.21 -10.81
N GLU A 73 13.25 1.73 -11.94
CA GLU A 73 12.51 2.59 -12.88
C GLU A 73 11.35 1.82 -13.52
N HIS A 74 11.60 0.59 -13.99
CA HIS A 74 10.55 -0.24 -14.57
C HIS A 74 9.43 -0.57 -13.58
N LEU A 75 9.78 -0.92 -12.33
CA LEU A 75 8.81 -1.11 -11.25
C LEU A 75 8.03 0.17 -10.92
N ALA A 76 8.66 1.34 -11.03
CA ALA A 76 7.98 2.61 -10.87
C ALA A 76 6.99 2.89 -12.01
N ALA A 77 7.35 2.57 -13.25
CA ALA A 77 6.47 2.68 -14.41
C ALA A 77 5.26 1.74 -14.31
N LEU A 78 5.47 0.48 -13.91
CA LEU A 78 4.38 -0.45 -13.62
C LEU A 78 3.43 0.08 -12.55
N ARG A 79 3.98 0.66 -11.48
CA ARG A 79 3.20 1.27 -10.41
C ARG A 79 2.42 2.51 -10.88
N ALA A 80 3.02 3.33 -11.73
CA ALA A 80 2.35 4.49 -12.33
C ALA A 80 1.19 4.06 -13.24
N ALA A 81 1.34 2.93 -13.92
CA ALA A 81 0.28 2.31 -14.72
C ALA A 81 -0.77 1.55 -13.89
N GLY A 82 -0.68 1.54 -12.54
CA GLY A 82 -1.66 0.92 -11.65
C GLY A 82 -1.32 -0.50 -11.18
N VAL A 83 -0.23 -1.10 -11.67
CA VAL A 83 0.20 -2.46 -11.28
C VAL A 83 0.94 -2.42 -9.95
N THR A 84 0.43 -3.12 -8.95
CA THR A 84 1.01 -3.10 -7.60
C THR A 84 2.22 -4.01 -7.48
N HIS A 85 3.13 -3.72 -6.53
CA HIS A 85 4.26 -4.61 -6.24
C HIS A 85 3.83 -6.03 -5.81
N ARG A 86 2.62 -6.19 -5.27
CA ARG A 86 2.07 -7.50 -4.90
C ARG A 86 1.58 -8.27 -6.12
N GLU A 87 0.96 -7.60 -7.08
CA GLU A 87 0.61 -8.21 -8.38
C GLU A 87 1.87 -8.62 -9.14
N VAL A 88 2.90 -7.76 -9.16
CA VAL A 88 4.20 -8.12 -9.74
C VAL A 88 4.78 -9.34 -9.03
N ALA A 89 4.79 -9.36 -7.70
CA ALA A 89 5.29 -10.49 -6.90
C ALA A 89 4.56 -11.80 -7.23
N ALA A 90 3.23 -11.75 -7.31
CA ALA A 90 2.39 -12.89 -7.66
C ALA A 90 2.66 -13.38 -9.09
N ARG A 91 2.76 -12.46 -10.07
CA ARG A 91 2.98 -12.77 -11.48
C ARG A 91 4.34 -13.43 -11.74
N VAL A 92 5.38 -13.03 -10.99
CA VAL A 92 6.76 -13.52 -11.19
C VAL A 92 7.19 -14.60 -10.18
N GLY A 93 6.28 -15.05 -9.30
CA GLY A 93 6.58 -16.05 -8.29
C GLY A 93 7.66 -15.63 -7.27
N LYS A 94 7.77 -14.32 -6.96
CA LYS A 94 8.75 -13.79 -6.01
C LYS A 94 8.07 -13.27 -4.75
N SER A 95 8.79 -13.22 -3.64
CA SER A 95 8.25 -12.62 -2.42
C SER A 95 8.07 -11.11 -2.57
N TYR A 96 7.02 -10.57 -1.94
CA TYR A 96 6.77 -9.13 -1.88
C TYR A 96 8.00 -8.34 -1.39
N SER A 97 8.69 -8.84 -0.37
CA SER A 97 9.92 -8.24 0.16
C SER A 97 11.07 -8.21 -0.87
N ALA A 98 11.15 -9.19 -1.78
CA ALA A 98 12.12 -9.18 -2.86
C ALA A 98 11.80 -8.11 -3.91
N ILE A 99 10.53 -8.00 -4.33
CA ILE A 99 10.09 -6.94 -5.26
C ILE A 99 10.32 -5.56 -4.65
N ARG A 100 9.92 -5.36 -3.39
CA ARG A 100 10.14 -4.11 -2.66
C ARG A 100 11.63 -3.75 -2.57
N ARG A 101 12.51 -4.72 -2.35
CA ARG A 101 13.97 -4.51 -2.35
C ARG A 101 14.44 -3.95 -3.70
N TYR A 102 14.01 -4.56 -4.82
CA TYR A 102 14.40 -4.08 -6.15
C TYR A 102 13.80 -2.71 -6.48
N ALA A 103 12.55 -2.45 -6.09
CA ALA A 103 11.85 -1.19 -6.34
C ALA A 103 12.57 0.04 -5.74
N TYR A 104 13.32 -0.14 -4.65
CA TYR A 104 14.06 0.93 -3.97
C TYR A 104 15.58 0.83 -4.14
N LEU A 105 16.10 -0.17 -4.85
CA LEU A 105 17.53 -0.34 -5.07
C LEU A 105 18.03 0.59 -6.18
N ARG A 106 18.38 1.83 -5.81
CA ARG A 106 18.80 2.88 -6.76
C ARG A 106 20.26 2.77 -7.22
N ARG A 107 21.09 1.97 -6.54
CA ARG A 107 22.53 1.85 -6.82
C ARG A 107 22.96 0.38 -6.90
N GLY A 108 23.99 0.11 -7.70
CA GLY A 108 24.59 -1.21 -7.85
C GLY A 108 24.09 -2.00 -9.06
N ARG A 109 24.44 -3.29 -9.10
CA ARG A 109 24.15 -4.22 -10.19
C ARG A 109 23.44 -5.44 -9.65
N VAL A 110 22.44 -5.93 -10.38
CA VAL A 110 21.69 -7.14 -10.04
C VAL A 110 21.83 -8.18 -11.15
N ARG A 111 21.79 -9.47 -10.79
CA ARG A 111 21.84 -10.53 -11.80
C ARG A 111 20.60 -10.46 -12.69
N PHE A 112 20.80 -10.48 -14.00
CA PHE A 112 19.68 -10.43 -14.94
C PHE A 112 18.69 -11.57 -14.71
N ASP A 113 19.17 -12.81 -14.52
CA ASP A 113 18.33 -13.97 -14.20
C ASP A 113 17.43 -13.77 -12.97
N SER A 114 17.87 -12.94 -12.01
CA SER A 114 17.08 -12.66 -10.81
C SER A 114 15.92 -11.70 -11.07
N VAL A 115 15.98 -10.91 -12.13
CA VAL A 115 15.02 -9.83 -12.45
C VAL A 115 14.38 -9.97 -13.83
N LYS A 116 14.77 -10.95 -14.65
CA LYS A 116 14.28 -11.14 -16.02
C LYS A 116 12.75 -11.20 -16.10
N GLU A 117 12.12 -11.94 -15.18
CA GLU A 117 10.65 -12.06 -15.12
C GLU A 117 9.99 -10.73 -14.75
N ILE A 118 10.64 -9.89 -13.94
CA ILE A 118 10.15 -8.54 -13.60
C ILE A 118 10.22 -7.65 -14.84
N MET A 119 11.36 -7.67 -15.53
CA MET A 119 11.62 -6.85 -16.73
C MET A 119 10.80 -7.29 -17.95
N ALA A 120 10.26 -8.50 -17.94
CA ALA A 120 9.42 -9.04 -19.01
C ALA A 120 7.95 -8.59 -18.89
N ILE A 121 7.54 -7.96 -17.77
CA ILE A 121 6.18 -7.47 -17.62
C ILE A 121 6.02 -6.19 -18.46
N PRO A 122 5.12 -6.16 -19.46
CA PRO A 122 4.87 -4.94 -20.21
C PRO A 122 4.24 -3.88 -19.30
N VAL A 123 4.62 -2.62 -19.49
CA VAL A 123 3.95 -1.49 -18.83
C VAL A 123 2.66 -1.20 -19.60
N PRO A 124 1.48 -1.30 -18.98
CA PRO A 124 0.23 -0.96 -19.65
C PRO A 124 0.22 0.49 -20.14
N GLU A 125 -0.23 0.73 -21.38
CA GLU A 125 -0.27 2.07 -21.99
C GLU A 125 -1.39 2.95 -21.42
N ALA A 126 -2.45 2.34 -20.88
CA ALA A 126 -3.48 3.01 -20.13
C ALA A 126 -3.31 2.71 -18.64
N PRO A 127 -3.49 3.68 -17.72
CA PRO A 127 -3.53 3.38 -16.30
C PRO A 127 -4.66 2.39 -16.07
N VAL A 128 -4.32 1.14 -15.77
CA VAL A 128 -5.32 0.15 -15.38
C VAL A 128 -5.90 0.69 -14.10
N ALA A 129 -7.16 1.13 -14.15
CA ALA A 129 -7.92 1.48 -12.96
C ALA A 129 -7.69 0.35 -11.95
N PRO A 130 -7.27 0.67 -10.70
CA PRO A 130 -6.85 -0.35 -9.77
C PRO A 130 -7.98 -1.37 -9.66
N VAL A 131 -7.74 -2.58 -10.16
CA VAL A 131 -8.68 -3.68 -10.03
C VAL A 131 -8.82 -3.86 -8.53
N VAL A 132 -9.94 -3.36 -8.01
CA VAL A 132 -10.44 -3.66 -6.69
C VAL A 132 -10.81 -5.14 -6.69
N ALA A 133 -9.77 -5.98 -6.63
CA ALA A 133 -9.91 -7.38 -6.31
C ALA A 133 -10.47 -7.43 -4.88
N LEU A 134 -11.79 -7.58 -4.81
CA LEU A 134 -12.49 -8.05 -3.64
C LEU A 134 -11.79 -9.33 -3.17
N GLY A 135 -11.17 -9.26 -2.00
CA GLY A 135 -10.50 -10.40 -1.39
C GLY A 135 -8.99 -10.40 -1.57
N MET A 136 -8.29 -10.19 -0.45
CA MET A 136 -6.86 -10.45 -0.26
C MET A 136 -5.87 -9.55 -1.01
N GLY A 137 -5.64 -8.37 -0.42
CA GLY A 137 -4.27 -7.87 -0.26
C GLY A 137 -3.80 -6.71 -1.13
N GLY A 138 -4.60 -5.68 -1.38
CA GLY A 138 -4.15 -4.45 -2.06
C GLY A 138 -3.71 -3.31 -1.11
N GLY A 139 -2.58 -2.65 -1.40
CA GLY A 139 -2.37 -1.24 -0.99
C GLY A 139 -1.17 -0.92 -0.08
N ASP A 140 0.02 -0.73 -0.67
CA ASP A 140 1.19 -0.16 0.01
C ASP A 140 1.66 1.20 -0.55
N GLY A 141 0.92 1.82 -1.47
CA GLY A 141 1.13 3.22 -1.87
C GLY A 141 0.52 4.22 -0.88
N TYR A 142 0.95 5.49 -0.93
CA TYR A 142 0.18 6.61 -0.35
C TYR A 142 -0.66 7.26 -1.45
N VAL A 143 -1.85 7.73 -1.08
CA VAL A 143 -2.81 8.44 -1.93
C VAL A 143 -3.27 9.70 -1.20
N ASP A 144 -3.87 10.63 -1.95
CA ASP A 144 -4.43 11.84 -1.37
C ASP A 144 -5.50 11.51 -0.30
N ALA A 145 -5.46 12.22 0.82
CA ALA A 145 -6.38 12.04 1.93
C ALA A 145 -7.77 12.67 1.68
N VAL A 146 -7.94 13.54 0.67
CA VAL A 146 -9.16 14.31 0.39
C VAL A 146 -10.39 13.42 0.30
N GLY A 147 -10.34 12.36 -0.51
CA GLY A 147 -11.47 11.43 -0.65
C GLY A 147 -11.80 10.70 0.66
N SER A 148 -10.79 10.38 1.47
CA SER A 148 -10.99 9.74 2.78
C SER A 148 -11.60 10.73 3.78
N ARG A 149 -11.12 11.97 3.78
CA ARG A 149 -11.58 13.06 4.63
C ARG A 149 -13.06 13.35 4.38
N ARG A 150 -13.45 13.58 3.12
CA ARG A 150 -14.83 13.88 2.73
C ARG A 150 -15.80 12.77 3.12
N ARG A 151 -15.42 11.50 2.95
CA ARG A 151 -16.23 10.34 3.37
C ARG A 151 -16.42 10.26 4.88
N LEU A 152 -15.37 10.50 5.67
CA LEU A 152 -15.46 10.52 7.14
C LEU A 152 -16.32 11.68 7.65
N GLN A 153 -16.25 12.85 6.98
CA GLN A 153 -17.08 14.02 7.28
C GLN A 153 -18.55 13.74 6.93
N ALA A 154 -18.84 13.18 5.76
CA ALA A 154 -20.19 12.82 5.33
C ALA A 154 -20.83 11.77 6.27
N LEU A 155 -20.07 10.76 6.72
CA LEU A 155 -20.54 9.81 7.74
C LEU A 155 -20.87 10.51 9.06
N ALA A 156 -20.06 11.48 9.46
CA ALA A 156 -20.30 12.26 10.67
C ALA A 156 -21.59 13.11 10.55
N VAL A 157 -21.87 13.69 9.38
CA VAL A 157 -23.13 14.41 9.09
C VAL A 157 -24.35 13.48 9.21
N MET A 158 -24.24 12.22 8.78
CA MET A 158 -25.30 11.21 8.98
C MET A 158 -25.46 10.74 10.44
N GLY A 159 -24.58 11.18 11.34
CA GLY A 159 -24.60 10.85 12.76
C GLY A 159 -23.76 9.62 13.14
N TRP A 160 -22.87 9.14 12.26
CA TRP A 160 -21.97 8.04 12.62
C TRP A 160 -20.86 8.51 13.56
N PRO A 161 -20.74 7.95 14.78
CA PRO A 161 -19.67 8.32 15.70
C PRO A 161 -18.30 7.84 15.21
N LEU A 162 -17.27 8.65 15.37
CA LEU A 162 -15.90 8.30 14.95
C LEU A 162 -15.37 7.05 15.68
N TRP A 163 -15.76 6.83 16.94
CA TRP A 163 -15.35 5.63 17.70
C TRP A 163 -15.95 4.34 17.12
N ALA A 164 -17.21 4.39 16.66
CA ALA A 164 -17.89 3.25 16.06
C ALA A 164 -17.26 2.90 14.70
N GLN A 165 -16.95 3.94 13.91
CA GLN A 165 -16.20 3.83 12.66
C GLN A 165 -14.82 3.17 12.90
N ALA A 166 -14.06 3.68 13.86
CA ALA A 166 -12.73 3.18 14.21
C ALA A 166 -12.76 1.70 14.65
N ARG A 167 -13.67 1.35 15.56
CA ARG A 167 -13.82 -0.01 16.09
C ARG A 167 -14.13 -1.01 14.98
N ARG A 168 -15.07 -0.69 14.09
CA ARG A 168 -15.50 -1.59 13.01
C ARG A 168 -14.46 -1.72 11.88
N MET A 169 -13.69 -0.65 11.61
CA MET A 169 -12.59 -0.70 10.63
C MET A 169 -11.27 -1.26 11.19
N GLY A 170 -11.18 -1.53 12.51
CA GLY A 170 -9.93 -1.94 13.16
C GLY A 170 -8.85 -0.85 13.12
N MET A 171 -9.25 0.42 13.20
CA MET A 171 -8.38 1.59 13.08
C MET A 171 -8.33 2.40 14.38
N SER A 172 -7.29 3.21 14.54
CA SER A 172 -7.18 4.16 15.66
C SER A 172 -8.15 5.32 15.47
N THR A 173 -8.89 5.67 16.54
CA THR A 173 -9.75 6.85 16.59
C THR A 173 -8.98 8.15 16.36
N ALA A 174 -7.76 8.25 16.90
CA ALA A 174 -6.87 9.39 16.69
C ALA A 174 -6.49 9.52 15.22
N ALA A 175 -6.09 8.41 14.58
CA ALA A 175 -5.72 8.40 13.16
C ALA A 175 -6.89 8.82 12.24
N LEU A 176 -8.11 8.33 12.52
CA LEU A 176 -9.28 8.77 11.77
C LEU A 176 -9.64 10.23 12.04
N SER A 177 -9.39 10.73 13.26
CA SER A 177 -9.60 12.13 13.61
C SER A 177 -8.67 13.05 12.81
N ASP A 178 -7.39 12.71 12.72
CA ASP A 178 -6.40 13.49 11.97
C ASP A 178 -6.72 13.53 10.47
N ILE A 179 -7.20 12.42 9.89
CA ILE A 179 -7.63 12.38 8.49
C ILE A 179 -8.88 13.25 8.30
N ARG A 180 -9.89 13.12 9.18
CA ARG A 180 -11.18 13.82 9.11
C ARG A 180 -11.05 15.34 9.29
N LEU A 181 -10.17 15.78 10.18
CA LEU A 181 -9.87 17.20 10.42
C LEU A 181 -8.90 17.79 9.40
N GLY A 182 -8.22 16.93 8.64
CA GLY A 182 -7.31 17.35 7.57
C GLY A 182 -5.90 17.69 8.03
N HIS A 183 -5.49 17.24 9.20
CA HIS A 183 -4.10 17.32 9.67
C HIS A 183 -3.14 16.48 8.80
N VAL A 184 -3.69 15.51 8.06
CA VAL A 184 -2.93 14.64 7.16
C VAL A 184 -3.35 14.89 5.71
N THR A 185 -2.35 15.07 4.85
CA THR A 185 -2.51 15.30 3.40
C THR A 185 -2.50 14.02 2.58
N THR A 186 -1.83 12.96 3.07
CA THR A 186 -1.75 11.66 2.37
C THR A 186 -2.00 10.48 3.30
N VAL A 187 -2.73 9.47 2.83
CA VAL A 187 -3.02 8.24 3.58
C VAL A 187 -2.54 7.01 2.81
N ARG A 188 -2.35 5.87 3.48
CA ARG A 188 -2.05 4.62 2.77
C ARG A 188 -3.23 4.23 1.89
N ALA A 189 -2.97 3.72 0.69
CA ALA A 189 -3.97 3.30 -0.28
C ALA A 189 -4.96 2.28 0.33
N ARG A 190 -4.45 1.34 1.15
CA ARG A 190 -5.32 0.42 1.89
C ARG A 190 -6.23 1.12 2.89
N THR A 191 -5.75 2.18 3.55
CA THR A 191 -6.54 2.97 4.50
C THR A 191 -7.66 3.69 3.76
N ALA A 192 -7.34 4.32 2.64
CA ALA A 192 -8.34 4.94 1.76
C ALA A 192 -9.36 3.91 1.25
N ALA A 193 -8.91 2.72 0.84
CA ALA A 193 -9.79 1.65 0.39
C ALA A 193 -10.72 1.14 1.49
N THR A 194 -10.21 0.95 2.72
CA THR A 194 -11.04 0.56 3.88
C THR A 194 -12.09 1.62 4.19
N ILE A 195 -11.71 2.91 4.21
CA ILE A 195 -12.65 4.02 4.44
C ILE A 195 -13.69 4.09 3.33
N ALA A 196 -13.29 3.92 2.06
CA ALA A 196 -14.20 3.93 0.92
C ALA A 196 -15.19 2.76 0.93
N ALA A 197 -14.73 1.55 1.27
CA ALA A 197 -15.60 0.38 1.41
C ALA A 197 -16.59 0.56 2.56
N TRP A 198 -16.12 1.07 3.71
CA TRP A 198 -16.96 1.36 4.85
C TRP A 198 -18.04 2.40 4.53
N TYR A 199 -17.64 3.50 3.88
CA TYR A 199 -18.55 4.56 3.44
C TYR A 199 -19.66 4.02 2.54
N ARG A 200 -19.33 3.24 1.50
CA ARG A 200 -20.33 2.65 0.59
C ARG A 200 -21.37 1.82 1.33
N HIS A 201 -20.95 1.06 2.34
CA HIS A 201 -21.86 0.22 3.11
C HIS A 201 -22.73 1.05 4.07
N MET A 202 -22.17 2.08 4.70
CA MET A 202 -22.85 2.87 5.74
C MET A 202 -23.70 4.03 5.21
N VAL A 203 -23.51 4.49 3.97
CA VAL A 203 -24.40 5.49 3.37
C VAL A 203 -25.84 4.98 3.27
N SER A 204 -26.03 3.68 3.02
CA SER A 204 -27.35 3.06 2.97
C SER A 204 -27.89 2.61 4.34
N HIS A 205 -27.11 2.77 5.42
CA HIS A 205 -27.46 2.27 6.75
C HIS A 205 -27.21 3.36 7.79
N PRO A 206 -28.24 4.00 8.36
CA PRO A 206 -28.03 4.95 9.44
C PRO A 206 -27.57 4.25 10.73
N PRO A 207 -26.85 4.96 11.62
CA PRO A 207 -26.41 4.39 12.90
C PRO A 207 -27.60 4.11 13.82
N MET A 208 -27.54 2.95 14.49
CA MET A 208 -28.58 2.53 15.44
C MET A 208 -28.61 3.44 16.67
N PRO A 209 -29.75 3.56 17.38
CA PRO A 209 -29.88 4.47 18.53
C PRO A 209 -28.82 4.29 19.62
N HIS A 210 -28.41 3.04 19.89
CA HIS A 210 -27.38 2.72 20.89
C HIS A 210 -25.94 3.06 20.44
N GLU A 211 -25.74 3.27 19.14
CA GLU A 211 -24.45 3.70 18.60
C GLU A 211 -24.34 5.23 18.61
N ARG A 212 -25.48 5.92 18.58
CA ARG A 212 -25.54 7.37 18.74
C ARG A 212 -25.28 7.74 20.19
N SER A 213 -24.57 8.86 20.39
CA SER A 213 -24.32 9.42 21.70
C SER A 213 -24.46 10.93 21.59
N ALA A 214 -25.28 11.54 22.44
CA ALA A 214 -25.47 12.98 22.47
C ALA A 214 -24.13 13.75 22.56
N ALA A 215 -23.15 13.18 23.27
CA ALA A 215 -21.79 13.72 23.37
C ALA A 215 -21.01 13.61 22.04
N SER A 216 -21.19 12.52 21.28
CA SER A 216 -20.57 12.36 19.96
C SER A 216 -21.21 13.28 18.92
N ASP A 217 -22.52 13.47 18.99
CA ASP A 217 -23.26 14.37 18.10
C ASP A 217 -22.91 15.84 18.39
N ALA A 218 -22.88 16.25 19.66
CA ALA A 218 -22.45 17.59 20.06
C ALA A 218 -21.00 17.90 19.63
N ARG A 219 -20.08 16.94 19.82
CA ARG A 219 -18.70 17.08 19.35
C ARG A 219 -18.63 17.24 17.83
N THR A 220 -19.41 16.44 17.11
CA THR A 220 -19.46 16.48 15.64
C THR A 220 -20.02 17.82 15.15
N ARG A 221 -21.11 18.32 15.74
CA ARG A 221 -21.65 19.64 15.42
C ARG A 221 -20.64 20.77 15.68
N ARG A 222 -19.88 20.70 16.79
CA ARG A 222 -18.87 21.71 17.13
C ARG A 222 -17.70 21.76 16.14
N VAL A 223 -17.24 20.61 15.66
CA VAL A 223 -16.05 20.54 14.77
C VAL A 223 -16.40 20.45 13.28
N GLY A 224 -17.68 20.21 12.97
CA GLY A 224 -18.17 19.91 11.62
C GLY A 224 -18.98 21.03 10.97
N ALA A 225 -18.82 22.27 11.44
CA ALA A 225 -19.38 23.43 10.74
C ALA A 225 -18.85 23.45 9.29
N GLY A 226 -19.76 23.40 8.32
CA GLY A 226 -19.44 23.36 6.88
C GLY A 226 -19.18 21.96 6.31
N TRP A 227 -19.34 20.88 7.08
CA TRP A 227 -19.30 19.53 6.51
C TRP A 227 -20.60 19.22 5.77
N VAL A 228 -20.46 18.63 4.59
CA VAL A 228 -21.59 18.26 3.73
C VAL A 228 -21.84 16.76 3.78
N GLY A 229 -23.11 16.37 3.60
CA GLY A 229 -23.53 14.98 3.58
C GLY A 229 -23.18 14.24 2.28
N PRO A 230 -23.44 12.92 2.21
CA PRO A 230 -23.17 12.10 1.02
C PRO A 230 -23.81 12.62 -0.27
N MET A 231 -25.00 13.21 -0.18
CA MET A 231 -25.78 13.68 -1.34
C MET A 231 -25.18 14.91 -2.02
N ALA A 232 -24.31 15.64 -1.33
CA ALA A 232 -23.65 16.82 -1.91
C ALA A 232 -22.51 16.47 -2.89
N TRP A 233 -22.21 15.19 -3.11
CA TRP A 233 -21.11 14.72 -3.96
C TRP A 233 -21.62 13.81 -5.08
N ASP A 234 -21.27 14.13 -6.33
CA ASP A 234 -21.50 13.24 -7.47
C ASP A 234 -20.68 11.96 -7.39
N GLN A 235 -21.22 10.86 -7.95
CA GLN A 235 -20.54 9.58 -8.02
C GLN A 235 -19.24 9.70 -8.83
N GLY A 236 -18.10 9.70 -8.13
CA GLY A 236 -16.76 9.81 -8.73
C GLY A 236 -16.04 11.14 -8.45
N ALA A 237 -16.78 12.21 -8.10
CA ALA A 237 -16.19 13.53 -7.83
C ALA A 237 -15.60 13.65 -6.42
N ILE A 238 -16.03 12.82 -5.47
CA ILE A 238 -15.60 12.88 -4.07
C ILE A 238 -14.08 12.71 -3.88
N ASP A 239 -13.41 12.05 -4.82
CA ASP A 239 -11.97 11.79 -4.79
C ASP A 239 -11.12 12.86 -5.50
N ASP A 240 -11.73 13.73 -6.29
CA ASP A 240 -11.02 14.81 -7.01
C ASP A 240 -10.75 15.99 -6.07
N PRO A 241 -9.48 16.37 -5.82
CA PRO A 241 -9.13 17.53 -5.01
C PRO A 241 -9.74 18.85 -5.48
N GLN A 242 -10.02 18.98 -6.78
CA GLN A 242 -10.59 20.19 -7.38
C GLN A 242 -12.13 20.20 -7.38
N ALA A 243 -12.78 19.06 -7.13
CA ALA A 243 -14.23 18.99 -7.06
C ALA A 243 -14.76 19.77 -5.84
N ARG A 244 -15.86 20.49 -6.05
CA ARG A 244 -16.62 21.19 -5.01
C ARG A 244 -17.94 20.45 -4.79
N PRO A 245 -18.45 20.41 -3.54
CA PRO A 245 -19.76 19.84 -3.29
C PRO A 245 -20.84 20.71 -3.94
N TRP A 246 -21.94 20.09 -4.35
CA TRP A 246 -23.13 20.82 -4.78
C TRP A 246 -23.66 21.64 -3.59
N GLU A 247 -23.77 22.96 -3.79
CA GLU A 247 -24.40 23.83 -2.82
C GLU A 247 -25.92 23.63 -2.92
N GLU A 248 -26.46 22.68 -2.15
CA GLU A 248 -27.84 22.82 -1.70
C GLU A 248 -27.87 24.07 -0.83
N THR A 249 -28.40 25.15 -1.40
CA THR A 249 -28.61 26.42 -0.72
C THR A 249 -29.24 26.14 0.64
N SER A 250 -28.54 26.59 1.67
CA SER A 250 -28.98 26.46 3.06
C SER A 250 -30.42 26.98 3.20
N SER A 251 -31.38 26.08 3.43
CA SER A 251 -32.63 26.49 4.03
C SER A 251 -32.32 26.91 5.46
N LYS A 252 -32.27 28.22 5.64
CA LYS A 252 -32.29 28.95 6.90
C LYS A 252 -33.15 28.22 7.95
N ASN A 253 -32.57 27.90 9.10
CA ASN A 253 -33.30 27.95 10.35
C ASN A 253 -32.82 29.19 11.11
N SER A 254 -33.35 30.34 10.70
CA SER A 254 -33.59 31.46 11.59
C SER A 254 -34.60 30.98 12.65
N ASN A 255 -34.10 30.36 13.72
CA ASN A 255 -34.84 30.40 14.97
C ASN A 255 -34.52 31.76 15.60
N ASP A 256 -35.16 32.81 15.07
CA ASP A 256 -35.57 33.92 15.91
C ASP A 256 -36.48 33.31 16.96
N VAL A 257 -35.94 33.14 18.17
CA VAL A 257 -36.73 32.86 19.35
C VAL A 257 -37.56 34.10 19.57
N GLU A 258 -38.81 34.04 19.10
CA GLU A 258 -39.87 34.93 19.52
C GLU A 258 -39.99 34.80 21.05
N VAL A 259 -39.37 35.75 21.75
CA VAL A 259 -39.56 35.94 23.18
C VAL A 259 -41.00 36.40 23.35
N ALA A 260 -41.89 35.46 23.60
CA ALA A 260 -43.23 35.74 24.11
C ALA A 260 -43.07 36.38 25.51
N ALA A 261 -42.97 37.70 25.51
CA ALA A 261 -43.10 38.54 26.69
C ALA A 261 -44.57 38.48 27.16
N VAL A 262 -44.90 37.51 28.02
CA VAL A 262 -46.05 37.66 28.92
C VAL A 262 -45.60 38.58 30.05
N GLY A 263 -45.86 39.87 29.87
CA GLY A 263 -45.57 40.89 30.84
C GLY A 263 -45.94 42.28 30.34
N ARG A 264 -47.21 42.66 30.52
CA ARG A 264 -47.76 44.02 30.63
C ARG A 264 -49.26 43.85 30.89
N GLY A 265 -49.91 44.48 31.86
CA GLY A 265 -49.49 45.51 32.79
C GLY A 265 -50.63 45.78 33.77
N LYS A 266 -50.29 46.41 34.89
CA LYS A 266 -51.24 47.10 35.77
C LYS A 266 -52.04 48.11 34.97
N GLU A 267 -53.33 48.22 35.24
CA GLU A 267 -54.04 49.49 35.16
C GLU A 267 -54.91 49.64 36.41
N ARG A 268 -54.66 50.73 37.14
CA ARG A 268 -55.53 51.28 38.19
C ARG A 268 -56.62 52.10 37.50
N ALA A 269 -57.86 52.00 37.96
CA ALA A 269 -58.76 53.15 38.19
C ALA A 269 -60.15 52.69 38.65
N ALA A 270 -60.49 53.02 39.90
CA ALA A 270 -61.78 53.46 40.47
C ALA A 270 -61.91 52.91 41.89
#